data_AF-A0A9E2JQS0-F1
#
_entry.id   AF-A0A9E2JQS0-F1
#
_cell.length_a   1.000
_cell.length_b   1.000
_cell.length_c   1.000
_cell.angle_alpha   90.00
_cell.angle_beta   90.00
_cell.angle_gamma   90.00
#
_symmetry.space_group_name_H-M   'P 1'
#
loop_
_entity.id
_entity.type
_entity.pdbx_description
1 polymer ?
#
loop_
_entity_poly.entity_id
_entity_poly.type
_entity_poly.pdbx_seq_one_letter_code
_entity_poly.pdbx_strand_id
1 'polypeptide(L)'
;MDHPLIDLINARITAAERDGAFDNLPGAGKPLPPCDDPENAVLNRILKDNGAVPEAVAIHRELSRLRAELLETADRSERKRLMQDIALLDARFEIARKRP
;
A
#
# COMPACT_ATOMS: atom_id res chain seq x y z
N MET A 1 26.88 -18.80 -8.17
CA MET A 1 28.11 -18.23 -7.58
C MET A 1 27.62 -17.26 -6.53
N ASP A 2 27.94 -17.51 -5.27
CA ASP A 2 27.46 -16.67 -4.17
C ASP A 2 28.02 -15.25 -4.29
N HIS A 3 27.27 -14.28 -3.78
CA HIS A 3 27.64 -12.88 -3.85
C HIS A 3 28.97 -12.65 -3.11
N PRO A 4 29.94 -11.90 -3.67
CA PRO A 4 31.30 -11.77 -3.10
C PRO A 4 31.36 -11.12 -1.71
N LEU A 5 30.24 -10.55 -1.25
CA LEU A 5 30.11 -9.94 0.08
C LEU A 5 29.46 -10.84 1.12
N ILE A 6 29.04 -12.06 0.77
CA ILE A 6 28.26 -12.92 1.66
C ILE A 6 28.98 -13.18 2.98
N ASP A 7 30.29 -13.44 2.94
CA ASP A 7 31.10 -13.71 4.13
C ASP A 7 31.23 -12.49 5.04
N LEU A 8 31.38 -11.30 4.46
CA LEU A 8 31.43 -10.05 5.20
C LEU A 8 30.08 -9.73 5.86
N ILE A 9 28.97 -9.94 5.13
CA ILE A 9 27.61 -9.74 5.64
C ILE A 9 27.36 -10.66 6.82
N ASN A 10 27.68 -11.95 6.68
CA ASN A 10 27.52 -12.94 7.75
C ASN A 10 28.36 -12.58 8.97
N ALA A 11 29.63 -12.18 8.80
CA ALA A 11 30.49 -11.77 9.91
C ALA A 11 29.91 -10.58 10.69
N ARG A 12 29.27 -9.62 10.02
CA ARG A 12 28.60 -8.48 10.65
C ARG A 12 27.34 -8.88 11.42
N ILE A 13 26.53 -9.77 10.84
CA ILE A 13 25.32 -10.29 11.51
C ILE A 13 25.72 -11.02 12.79
N THR A 14 26.71 -11.92 12.73
CA THR A 14 27.16 -12.66 13.91
C THR A 14 27.77 -11.76 14.98
N ALA A 15 28.47 -10.69 14.60
CA ALA A 15 28.95 -9.70 15.57
C ALA A 15 27.77 -9.01 16.28
N ALA A 16 26.77 -8.56 15.53
CA ALA A 16 25.57 -7.93 16.07
C ALA A 16 24.76 -8.87 16.99
N GLU A 17 24.68 -10.16 16.67
CA GLU A 17 24.09 -11.18 17.55
C GLU A 17 24.85 -11.30 18.87
N ARG A 18 26.20 -11.37 18.83
CA ARG A 18 27.03 -11.45 20.05
C ARG A 18 26.89 -10.22 20.93
N ASP A 19 26.75 -9.05 20.31
CA ASP A 19 26.58 -7.77 21.01
C ASP A 19 25.15 -7.56 21.53
N GLY A 20 24.24 -8.52 21.29
CA GLY A 20 22.84 -8.44 21.73
C GLY A 20 22.03 -7.38 20.97
N ALA A 21 22.45 -6.99 19.76
CA ALA A 21 21.78 -5.94 18.98
C ALA A 21 20.34 -6.29 18.57
N PHE A 22 19.99 -7.59 18.63
CA PHE A 22 18.64 -8.10 18.37
C PHE A 22 17.86 -8.41 19.66
N ASP A 23 18.44 -8.17 20.84
CA ASP A 23 17.76 -8.34 22.12
C ASP A 23 16.86 -7.14 22.41
N ASN A 24 15.70 -7.40 23.02
CA ASN A 24 14.75 -6.37 23.46
C ASN A 24 14.32 -5.36 22.37
N LEU A 25 14.27 -5.80 21.11
CA LEU A 25 13.80 -4.95 20.01
C LEU A 25 12.40 -4.38 20.31
N PRO A 26 12.11 -3.14 19.89
CA PRO A 26 10.78 -2.57 20.04
C PRO A 26 9.70 -3.49 19.45
N GLY A 27 8.81 -3.99 20.31
CA GLY A 27 7.74 -4.90 19.90
C GLY A 27 8.06 -6.40 20.05
N ALA A 28 9.28 -6.77 20.43
CA ALA A 28 9.65 -8.17 20.69
C ALA A 28 8.72 -8.79 21.76
N GLY A 29 8.17 -9.96 21.46
CA GLY A 29 7.25 -10.70 22.33
C GLY A 29 5.85 -10.10 22.47
N LYS A 30 5.56 -8.95 21.83
CA LYS A 30 4.23 -8.33 21.84
C LYS A 30 3.38 -8.89 20.70
N PRO A 31 2.04 -8.99 20.88
CA PRO A 31 1.16 -9.36 19.78
C PRO A 31 1.27 -8.35 18.64
N LEU A 32 1.13 -8.85 17.41
CA LEU A 32 1.04 -7.98 16.24
C LEU A 32 -0.20 -7.09 16.33
N PRO A 33 -0.17 -5.87 15.76
CA PRO A 33 -1.35 -5.03 15.68
C PRO A 33 -2.47 -5.77 14.92
N PRO A 34 -3.75 -5.53 15.28
CA PRO A 34 -4.86 -6.04 14.49
C PRO A 34 -4.75 -5.55 13.05
N CYS A 35 -4.95 -6.45 12.11
CA CYS A 35 -4.85 -6.18 10.68
C CYS A 35 -6.01 -6.87 9.97
N ASP A 36 -6.80 -6.08 9.24
CA ASP A 36 -7.98 -6.58 8.52
C ASP A 36 -7.60 -7.39 7.27
N ASP A 37 -6.39 -7.19 6.74
CA ASP A 37 -5.83 -7.89 5.59
C ASP A 37 -4.41 -8.41 5.88
N PRO A 38 -4.29 -9.56 6.59
CA PRO A 38 -2.99 -10.14 6.96
C PRO A 38 -2.14 -10.55 5.77
N GLU A 39 -2.75 -10.96 4.66
CA GLU A 39 -2.05 -11.40 3.44
C GLU A 39 -1.23 -10.25 2.84
N ASN A 40 -1.79 -9.04 2.87
CA ASN A 40 -1.15 -7.84 2.34
C ASN A 40 -0.46 -6.95 3.38
N ALA A 41 -0.40 -7.38 4.64
CA ALA A 41 0.12 -6.56 5.74
C ALA A 41 1.54 -6.02 5.48
N VAL A 42 2.42 -6.84 4.91
CA VAL A 42 3.81 -6.45 4.59
C VAL A 42 3.84 -5.42 3.46
N LEU A 43 3.14 -5.68 2.35
CA LEU A 43 3.08 -4.76 1.22
C LEU A 43 2.48 -3.41 1.61
N ASN A 44 1.35 -3.44 2.32
CA ASN A 44 0.66 -2.25 2.82
C ASN A 44 1.56 -1.42 3.75
N ARG A 45 2.33 -2.08 4.63
CA ARG A 45 3.30 -1.41 5.50
C ARG A 45 4.43 -0.76 4.70
N ILE A 46 5.04 -1.48 3.75
CA ILE A 46 6.10 -0.93 2.89
C ILE A 46 5.60 0.29 2.13
N LEU A 47 4.41 0.21 1.52
CA LEU A 47 3.81 1.33 0.80
C LEU A 47 3.61 2.53 1.73
N LYS A 48 3.01 2.32 2.90
CA LYS A 48 2.76 3.36 3.91
C LYS A 48 4.05 4.01 4.40
N ASP A 49 5.07 3.21 4.73
CA ASP A 49 6.36 3.69 5.26
C ASP A 49 7.15 4.49 4.20
N ASN A 50 6.91 4.23 2.91
CA ASN A 50 7.52 4.96 1.78
C ASN A 50 6.64 6.10 1.24
N GLY A 51 5.50 6.40 1.88
CA GLY A 51 4.55 7.41 1.40
C GLY A 51 3.84 7.06 0.08
N ALA A 52 3.94 5.80 -0.36
CA ALA A 52 3.25 5.30 -1.53
C ALA A 52 1.80 4.95 -1.19
N VAL A 53 0.89 5.33 -2.08
CA VAL A 53 -0.55 5.08 -1.92
C VAL A 53 -0.94 3.91 -2.82
N PRO A 54 -1.61 2.86 -2.29
CA PRO A 54 -2.12 1.77 -3.11
C PRO A 54 -3.02 2.29 -4.25
N GLU A 55 -2.96 1.65 -5.42
CA GLU A 55 -3.74 2.08 -6.61
C GLU A 55 -5.23 2.21 -6.29
N ALA A 56 -5.80 1.25 -5.56
CA ALA A 56 -7.20 1.28 -5.14
C ALA A 56 -7.55 2.55 -4.35
N VAL A 57 -6.67 2.99 -3.44
CA VAL A 57 -6.90 4.21 -2.63
C VAL A 57 -6.83 5.46 -3.52
N ALA A 58 -5.91 5.51 -4.48
CA ALA A 58 -5.82 6.61 -5.43
C ALA A 58 -7.07 6.70 -6.31
N ILE A 59 -7.53 5.57 -6.87
CA ILE A 59 -8.77 5.49 -7.66
C ILE A 59 -9.98 5.90 -6.82
N HIS A 60 -10.07 5.45 -5.57
CA HIS A 60 -11.17 5.81 -4.68
C HIS A 60 -11.26 7.32 -4.44
N ARG A 61 -10.13 7.98 -4.18
CA ARG A 61 -10.07 9.44 -4.02
C ARG A 61 -10.55 10.17 -5.27
N GLU A 62 -10.14 9.69 -6.44
CA GLU A 62 -10.56 10.29 -7.72
C GLU A 62 -12.06 10.08 -7.99
N LEU A 63 -12.60 8.90 -7.68
CA LEU A 63 -14.04 8.65 -7.74
C LEU A 63 -14.83 9.60 -6.83
N SER A 64 -14.36 9.85 -5.61
CA SER A 64 -14.97 10.84 -4.71
C SER A 64 -14.94 12.25 -5.30
N ARG A 65 -13.82 12.65 -5.92
CA ARG A 65 -13.67 13.96 -6.59
C ARG A 65 -14.66 14.11 -7.74
N LEU A 66 -14.72 13.14 -8.65
CA LEU A 66 -15.61 13.17 -9.82
C LEU A 66 -17.08 13.13 -9.43
N ARG A 67 -17.45 12.39 -8.37
CA ARG A 67 -18.82 12.38 -7.85
C ARG A 67 -19.24 13.73 -7.29
N ALA A 68 -18.33 14.42 -6.59
CA ALA A 68 -18.58 15.78 -6.12
C ALA A 68 -18.73 16.76 -7.30
N GLU A 69 -17.86 16.66 -8.31
CA GLU A 69 -17.92 17.48 -9.52
C GLU A 69 -19.23 17.26 -10.31
N LEU A 70 -19.70 16.01 -10.41
CA LEU A 70 -20.97 15.69 -11.03
C LEU A 70 -22.17 16.32 -10.32
N LEU A 71 -22.12 16.50 -8.99
CA LEU A 71 -23.21 17.15 -8.24
C LEU A 71 -23.34 18.64 -8.61
N GLU A 72 -22.21 19.33 -8.78
CA GLU A 72 -22.15 20.76 -9.08
C GLU A 72 -22.30 21.08 -10.58
N THR A 73 -22.19 20.08 -11.46
CA THR A 73 -22.22 20.30 -12.92
C THR A 73 -23.65 20.39 -13.46
N ALA A 74 -24.01 21.54 -14.04
CA ALA A 74 -25.31 21.78 -14.67
C ALA A 74 -25.36 21.39 -16.16
N ASP A 75 -24.24 21.45 -16.88
CA ASP A 75 -24.19 21.14 -18.31
C ASP A 75 -24.45 19.64 -18.57
N ARG A 76 -25.43 19.33 -19.44
CA ARG A 76 -25.84 17.95 -19.69
C ARG A 76 -24.77 17.12 -20.39
N SER A 77 -23.96 17.73 -21.26
CA SER A 77 -22.92 17.01 -22.01
C SER A 77 -21.76 16.67 -21.07
N GLU A 78 -21.39 17.61 -20.20
CA GLU A 78 -20.35 17.42 -19.20
C GLU A 78 -20.74 16.41 -18.13
N ARG A 79 -21.99 16.47 -17.63
CA ARG A 79 -22.52 15.42 -16.74
C ARG A 79 -22.40 14.04 -17.36
N LYS A 80 -22.70 13.90 -18.66
CA LYS A 80 -22.60 12.62 -19.37
C LYS A 80 -21.15 12.14 -19.43
N ARG A 81 -20.18 13.03 -19.68
CA ARG A 81 -18.74 12.69 -19.63
C ARG A 81 -18.32 12.23 -18.25
N LEU A 82 -18.62 13.00 -17.21
CA LEU A 82 -18.31 12.64 -15.82
C LEU A 82 -18.90 11.29 -15.42
N MET A 83 -20.13 10.98 -15.84
CA MET A 83 -20.73 9.67 -15.59
C MET A 83 -20.00 8.52 -16.29
N GLN A 84 -19.48 8.74 -17.51
CA GLN A 84 -18.67 7.74 -18.22
C GLN A 84 -17.33 7.52 -17.52
N ASP A 85 -16.68 8.59 -17.08
CA ASP A 85 -15.40 8.51 -16.37
C ASP A 85 -15.55 7.81 -15.01
N ILE A 86 -16.61 8.13 -14.26
CA ILE A 86 -16.95 7.45 -13.01
C ILE A 86 -17.18 5.96 -13.26
N ALA A 87 -17.95 5.59 -14.29
CA ALA A 87 -18.23 4.18 -14.60
C ALA A 87 -16.94 3.41 -14.95
N LEU A 88 -16.03 4.03 -15.72
CA LEU A 88 -14.74 3.43 -16.06
C LEU A 88 -13.86 3.27 -14.82
N LEU A 89 -13.79 4.28 -13.96
CA LEU A 89 -13.00 4.23 -12.72
C LEU A 89 -13.57 3.24 -11.71
N ASP A 90 -14.90 3.11 -11.59
CA ASP A 90 -15.54 2.09 -10.75
C ASP A 90 -15.17 0.68 -11.22
N ALA A 91 -15.15 0.43 -12.53
CA ALA A 91 -14.71 -0.86 -13.08
C ALA A 91 -13.22 -1.14 -12.79
N ARG A 92 -12.36 -0.12 -12.92
CA ARG A 92 -10.93 -0.25 -12.56
C ARG A 92 -10.73 -0.46 -11.06
N PHE A 93 -11.51 0.21 -10.22
CA PHE A 93 -11.45 0.06 -8.77
C PHE A 93 -11.76 -1.37 -8.35
N GLU A 94 -12.78 -1.99 -8.92
CA GLU A 94 -13.12 -3.39 -8.62
C GLU A 94 -12.01 -4.38 -9.02
N ILE A 95 -11.32 -4.11 -10.13
CA ILE A 95 -10.15 -4.92 -10.53
C ILE A 95 -8.99 -4.71 -9.55
N ALA A 96 -8.69 -3.44 -9.21
CA ALA A 96 -7.61 -3.09 -8.29
C ALA A 96 -7.84 -3.63 -6.87
N ARG A 97 -9.11 -3.69 -6.41
CA ARG A 97 -9.49 -4.24 -5.11
C ARG A 97 -9.39 -5.78 -5.05
N LYS A 98 -9.61 -6.46 -6.17
CA LYS A 98 -9.58 -7.94 -6.25
C LYS A 98 -8.19 -8.51 -6.54
N ARG A 99 -7.21 -7.66 -6.88
CA ARG A 99 -5.83 -8.11 -7.02
C ARG A 99 -5.27 -8.34 -5.61
N PRO A 100 -4.73 -9.54 -5.32
CA PRO A 100 -4.07 -9.83 -4.05
C PRO A 100 -2.93 -8.84 -3.87
#